data_AF-A0A2V7WQU3-F1
#
_entry.id   AF-A0A2V7WQU3-F1
#
_cell.length_a   1.000
_cell.length_b   1.000
_cell.length_c   1.000
_cell.angle_alpha   90.00
_cell.angle_beta   90.00
_cell.angle_gamma   90.00
#
_symmetry.space_group_name_H-M   'P 1'
#
loop_
_entity.id
_entity.type
_entity.pdbx_description
1 polymer ?
#
loop_
_entity_poly.entity_id
_entity_poly.type
_entity_poly.pdbx_seq_one_letter_code
_entity_poly.pdbx_strand_id
1 'polypeptide(L)'
;MPKVERTLAILKPDSVASGKSGVILARLEEEGFVVRGLKRVQLTGDQARAFYAVHRERPFFEGLVRFMTEGPVVVAALEREDAVGHLRRTMGATDSRKAEPGTLRSAHGTDIERNAIHGSDSPENAAREVAFFFSEAELV
;
A
#
# COMPACT_ATOMS: atom_id res chain seq x y z
N MET A 1 -7.28 -5.63 25.52
CA MET A 1 -6.95 -6.74 24.60
C MET A 1 -6.52 -6.13 23.30
N PRO A 2 -5.53 -6.70 22.62
CA PRO A 2 -5.17 -6.17 21.31
C PRO A 2 -6.29 -6.39 20.30
N LYS A 3 -6.56 -5.37 19.49
CA LYS A 3 -7.61 -5.42 18.49
C LYS A 3 -7.00 -5.88 17.17
N VAL A 4 -7.43 -7.05 16.70
CA VAL A 4 -7.18 -7.46 15.32
C VAL A 4 -7.90 -6.48 14.41
N GLU A 5 -7.16 -5.88 13.49
CA GLU A 5 -7.67 -4.90 12.53
C GLU A 5 -7.16 -5.22 11.13
N ARG A 6 -7.84 -4.64 10.13
CA ARG A 6 -7.44 -4.74 8.73
C ARG A 6 -6.78 -3.46 8.30
N THR A 7 -5.84 -3.57 7.37
CA THR A 7 -5.19 -2.46 6.68
C THR A 7 -5.07 -2.76 5.19
N LEU A 8 -4.89 -1.72 4.39
CA LEU A 8 -4.59 -1.88 2.97
C LEU A 8 -3.09 -1.75 2.73
N ALA A 9 -2.54 -2.61 1.89
CA ALA A 9 -1.26 -2.39 1.23
C ALA A 9 -1.46 -2.31 -0.29
N ILE A 10 -0.82 -1.34 -0.94
CA ILE A 10 -0.73 -1.29 -2.41
C ILE A 10 0.73 -1.33 -2.79
N LEU A 11 1.15 -2.41 -3.42
CA LEU A 11 2.43 -2.52 -4.09
C LEU A 11 2.32 -1.74 -5.40
N LYS A 12 3.08 -0.66 -5.45
CA LYS A 12 2.97 0.38 -6.46
C LYS A 12 3.59 -0.05 -7.80
N PRO A 13 3.32 0.68 -8.91
CA PRO A 13 3.73 0.24 -10.25
C PRO A 13 5.23 0.00 -10.40
N ASP A 14 6.07 0.78 -9.71
CA ASP A 14 7.53 0.60 -9.64
C ASP A 14 7.94 -0.75 -9.05
N SER A 15 7.35 -1.15 -7.93
CA SER A 15 7.62 -2.45 -7.27
C SER A 15 7.10 -3.63 -8.09
N VAL A 16 5.98 -3.44 -8.80
CA VAL A 16 5.40 -4.46 -9.68
C VAL A 16 6.26 -4.63 -10.93
N ALA A 17 6.64 -3.53 -11.58
CA ALA A 17 7.45 -3.53 -12.80
C ALA A 17 8.86 -4.11 -12.56
N SER A 18 9.43 -3.89 -11.38
CA SER A 18 10.73 -4.44 -10.97
C SER A 18 10.67 -5.88 -10.45
N GLY A 19 9.51 -6.53 -10.51
CA GLY A 19 9.32 -7.93 -10.09
C GLY A 19 9.46 -8.15 -8.59
N LYS A 20 9.23 -7.13 -7.76
CA LYS A 20 9.38 -7.19 -6.30
C LYS A 20 8.11 -7.55 -5.55
N SER A 21 6.98 -7.75 -6.24
CA SER A 21 5.71 -8.06 -5.60
C SER A 21 5.74 -9.28 -4.68
N GLY A 22 6.31 -10.39 -5.15
CA GLY A 22 6.39 -11.62 -4.36
C GLY A 22 7.25 -11.47 -3.10
N VAL A 23 8.39 -10.79 -3.20
CA VAL A 23 9.30 -10.56 -2.06
C VAL A 23 8.66 -9.65 -1.03
N ILE A 24 7.95 -8.60 -1.47
CA ILE A 24 7.24 -7.70 -0.56
C ILE A 24 6.10 -8.44 0.15
N LEU A 25 5.31 -9.25 -0.57
CA LEU A 25 4.23 -10.04 0.03
C LEU A 25 4.77 -11.07 1.04
N ALA A 26 5.81 -11.81 0.67
CA ALA A 26 6.46 -12.76 1.58
C ALA A 26 6.95 -12.06 2.85
N ARG A 27 7.55 -10.86 2.72
CA ARG A 27 7.96 -10.07 3.88
C ARG A 27 6.78 -9.68 4.77
N LEU A 28 5.63 -9.34 4.20
CA LEU A 28 4.45 -9.02 5.00
C LEU A 28 3.93 -10.25 5.75
N GLU A 29 3.93 -11.42 5.12
CA GLU A 29 3.58 -12.68 5.80
C GLU A 29 4.57 -13.02 6.93
N GLU A 30 5.88 -12.82 6.73
CA GLU A 30 6.92 -12.97 7.76
C GLU A 30 6.70 -12.04 8.97
N GLU A 31 6.14 -10.85 8.75
CA GLU A 31 5.79 -9.88 9.79
C GLU A 31 4.48 -10.25 10.54
N GLY A 32 3.86 -11.37 10.16
CA GLY A 32 2.67 -11.93 10.78
C GLY A 32 1.37 -11.38 10.24
N PHE A 33 1.36 -10.75 9.05
CA PHE A 33 0.12 -10.36 8.39
C PHE A 33 -0.56 -11.57 7.75
N VAL A 34 -1.88 -11.68 7.93
CA VAL A 34 -2.72 -12.59 7.15
C VAL A 34 -3.26 -11.82 5.94
N VAL A 35 -3.07 -12.36 4.73
CA VAL A 35 -3.64 -11.79 3.51
C VAL A 35 -5.09 -12.27 3.38
N ARG A 36 -6.05 -11.38 3.62
CA ARG A 36 -7.51 -11.67 3.51
C ARG A 36 -8.02 -11.50 2.08
N GLY A 37 -7.37 -10.68 1.28
CA GLY A 37 -7.70 -10.45 -0.12
C GLY A 37 -6.48 -9.97 -0.89
N LEU A 38 -6.31 -10.44 -2.12
CA LEU A 38 -5.18 -10.08 -2.98
C LEU A 38 -5.64 -10.00 -4.43
N LYS A 39 -5.37 -8.88 -5.11
CA LYS A 39 -5.61 -8.77 -6.55
C LYS A 39 -4.65 -7.81 -7.24
N ARG A 40 -4.39 -8.09 -8.52
CA ARG A 40 -3.66 -7.21 -9.42
C ARG A 40 -4.66 -6.34 -10.18
N VAL A 41 -4.43 -5.03 -10.19
CA VAL A 41 -5.37 -4.05 -10.77
C VAL A 41 -4.60 -3.05 -11.62
N GLN A 42 -5.15 -2.68 -12.77
CA GLN A 42 -4.73 -1.50 -13.51
C GLN A 42 -5.70 -0.37 -13.16
N LEU A 43 -5.22 0.64 -12.43
CA LEU A 43 -6.06 1.79 -12.06
C LEU A 43 -6.28 2.69 -13.28
N THR A 44 -7.51 3.16 -13.45
CA THR A 44 -7.80 4.31 -14.31
C THR A 44 -7.47 5.61 -13.59
N GLY A 45 -7.32 6.71 -14.34
CA GLY A 45 -7.12 8.05 -13.78
C GLY A 45 -8.20 8.45 -12.76
N ASP A 46 -9.46 8.11 -13.05
CA ASP A 46 -10.59 8.47 -12.19
C ASP A 46 -10.61 7.64 -10.90
N GLN A 47 -10.27 6.34 -10.97
CA GLN A 47 -10.11 5.51 -9.79
C GLN A 47 -8.95 5.99 -8.91
N ALA A 48 -7.80 6.33 -9.49
CA ALA A 48 -6.66 6.87 -8.75
C ALA A 48 -6.98 8.22 -8.09
N ARG A 49 -7.67 9.13 -8.79
CA ARG A 49 -8.16 10.39 -8.23
C ARG A 49 -9.14 10.19 -7.08
N ALA A 50 -10.09 9.26 -7.24
CA ALA A 50 -11.05 8.93 -6.19
C ALA A 50 -10.36 8.36 -4.94
N PHE A 51 -9.42 7.44 -5.13
CA PHE A 51 -8.65 6.86 -4.03
C PHE A 51 -7.80 7.90 -3.29
N TYR A 52 -7.10 8.78 -4.02
CA TYR A 52 -6.25 9.81 -3.42
C TYR A 52 -6.95 11.17 -3.19
N ALA A 53 -8.29 11.21 -3.14
CA ALA A 53 -9.04 12.46 -3.08
C ALA A 53 -8.67 13.37 -1.88
N VAL A 54 -8.18 12.78 -0.79
CA VAL A 54 -7.65 13.51 0.39
C VAL A 54 -6.44 14.39 0.06
N HIS A 55 -5.75 14.12 -1.06
CA HIS A 55 -4.59 14.87 -1.52
C HIS A 55 -4.92 15.83 -2.67
N ARG A 56 -6.19 16.01 -3.06
CA ARG A 56 -6.59 16.79 -4.25
C ARG A 56 -6.03 18.21 -4.32
N GLU A 57 -5.88 18.87 -3.16
CA GLU A 57 -5.37 20.26 -3.06
C GLU A 57 -3.83 20.31 -2.97
N ARG A 58 -3.15 19.15 -2.98
CA ARG A 58 -1.69 19.07 -2.83
C ARG A 58 -1.03 19.24 -4.20
N PRO A 59 0.09 19.98 -4.28
CA PRO A 59 0.77 20.24 -5.56
C PRO A 59 1.29 18.97 -6.26
N PHE A 60 1.46 17.86 -5.52
CA PHE A 60 1.92 16.58 -6.06
C PHE A 60 0.79 15.66 -6.56
N PHE A 61 -0.49 16.06 -6.41
CA PHE A 61 -1.64 15.18 -6.64
C PHE A 61 -1.69 14.57 -8.05
N GLU A 62 -1.55 15.40 -9.09
CA GLU A 62 -1.57 14.92 -10.47
C GLU A 62 -0.35 14.03 -10.80
N GLY A 63 0.81 14.30 -10.17
CA GLY A 63 1.98 13.43 -10.26
C GLY A 63 1.70 12.05 -9.68
N LEU A 64 1.10 12.01 -8.48
CA LEU A 64 0.68 10.78 -7.82
C LEU A 64 -0.34 9.98 -8.66
N VAL A 65 -1.35 10.65 -9.24
CA VAL A 65 -2.34 10.01 -10.12
C VAL A 65 -1.67 9.43 -11.35
N ARG A 66 -0.79 10.19 -12.01
CA ARG A 66 -0.04 9.72 -13.19
C ARG A 66 0.82 8.51 -12.85
N PHE A 67 1.55 8.56 -11.75
CA PHE A 67 2.40 7.46 -11.31
C PHE A 67 1.57 6.21 -11.01
N MET A 68 0.50 6.33 -10.24
CA MET A 68 -0.33 5.18 -9.84
C MET A 68 -1.13 4.55 -10.99
N THR A 69 -1.17 5.21 -12.16
CA THR A 69 -1.84 4.73 -13.37
C THR A 69 -0.87 4.35 -14.49
N GLU A 70 0.45 4.51 -14.30
CA GLU A 70 1.45 4.19 -15.33
C GLU A 70 1.61 2.68 -15.58
N GLY A 71 1.12 1.85 -14.66
CA GLY A 71 1.17 0.40 -14.74
C GLY A 71 0.31 -0.26 -13.67
N PRO A 72 0.30 -1.59 -13.62
CA PRO A 72 -0.53 -2.33 -12.69
C PRO A 72 0.02 -2.24 -11.26
N VAL A 73 -0.89 -2.28 -10.30
CA VAL A 73 -0.60 -2.41 -8.88
C VAL A 73 -1.01 -3.79 -8.38
N VAL A 74 -0.43 -4.21 -7.25
CA VAL A 74 -0.95 -5.35 -6.48
C VAL A 74 -1.51 -4.81 -5.17
N VAL A 75 -2.79 -5.08 -4.93
CA VAL A 75 -3.51 -4.61 -3.74
C VAL A 75 -3.72 -5.80 -2.81
N ALA A 76 -3.37 -5.63 -1.55
CA ALA A 76 -3.56 -6.62 -0.50
C ALA A 76 -4.37 -6.03 0.66
N ALA A 77 -5.45 -6.70 1.05
CA ALA A 77 -6.10 -6.50 2.33
C ALA A 77 -5.41 -7.39 3.36
N LEU A 78 -4.78 -6.77 4.35
CA LEU A 78 -3.97 -7.44 5.37
C LEU A 78 -4.66 -7.37 6.72
N GLU A 79 -4.52 -8.41 7.53
CA GLU A 79 -5.10 -8.49 8.87
C GLU A 79 -4.03 -8.88 9.89
N ARG A 80 -4.00 -8.17 11.01
CA ARG A 80 -3.07 -8.40 12.13
C ARG A 80 -3.56 -7.65 13.37
N GLU A 81 -3.05 -8.00 14.53
CA GLU A 81 -2.99 -7.07 15.66
C GLU A 81 -2.11 -5.85 15.30
N ASP A 82 -2.59 -4.63 15.58
CA ASP A 82 -1.89 -3.37 15.23
C ASP A 82 -1.49 -3.32 13.73
N ALA A 83 -2.38 -3.76 12.83
CA ALA A 83 -2.03 -3.93 11.42
C ALA A 83 -1.60 -2.61 10.77
N VAL A 84 -2.30 -1.51 11.06
CA VAL A 84 -1.97 -0.20 10.48
C VAL A 84 -0.62 0.29 10.98
N GLY A 85 -0.43 0.30 12.31
CA GLY A 85 0.81 0.75 12.92
C GLY A 85 2.00 -0.09 12.50
N HIS A 86 1.85 -1.42 12.48
CA HIS A 86 2.89 -2.36 12.10
C HIS A 86 3.27 -2.21 10.64
N LEU A 87 2.30 -2.11 9.72
CA LEU A 87 2.58 -1.98 8.29
C LEU A 87 3.39 -0.70 8.03
N ARG A 88 3.05 0.41 8.69
CA ARG A 88 3.79 1.66 8.56
C ARG A 88 5.25 1.55 9.01
N ARG A 89 5.52 0.82 10.09
CA ARG A 89 6.88 0.55 10.56
C ARG A 89 7.64 -0.34 9.58
N THR A 90 7.03 -1.41 9.09
CA THR A 90 7.61 -2.32 8.08
C THR A 90 7.92 -1.58 6.77
N MET A 91 7.05 -0.67 6.34
CA MET A 91 7.27 0.14 5.14
C MET A 91 8.45 1.10 5.30
N GLY A 92 8.56 1.79 6.43
CA GLY A 92 9.55 2.85 6.65
C GLY A 92 9.10 4.23 6.16
N ALA A 93 9.99 5.22 6.25
CA ALA A 93 9.69 6.61 5.89
C ALA A 93 9.24 6.77 4.43
N THR A 94 8.33 7.70 4.15
CA THR A 94 7.75 7.90 2.80
C THR A 94 8.80 8.19 1.72
N ASP A 95 9.85 8.94 2.06
CA ASP A 95 11.01 9.12 1.17
C ASP A 95 11.97 7.96 1.38
N SER A 96 12.10 7.08 0.38
CA SER A 96 12.96 5.89 0.44
C SER A 96 14.41 6.21 0.76
N ARG A 97 14.90 7.40 0.39
CA ARG A 97 16.28 7.85 0.68
C ARG A 97 16.50 8.14 2.17
N LYS A 98 15.42 8.27 2.94
CA LYS A 98 15.40 8.53 4.38
C LYS A 98 14.83 7.35 5.17
N ALA A 99 14.50 6.24 4.50
CA ALA A 99 13.94 5.07 5.15
C ALA A 99 15.07 4.24 5.76
N GLU A 100 14.88 3.80 7.00
CA GLU A 100 15.88 3.02 7.74
C GLU A 100 16.22 1.71 7.02
N PRO A 101 17.48 1.25 7.06
CA PRO A 101 17.88 -0.04 6.52
C PRO A 101 17.00 -1.18 7.06
N GLY A 102 16.58 -2.09 6.17
CA GLY A 102 15.71 -3.21 6.51
C GLY A 102 14.21 -2.94 6.36
N THR A 103 13.80 -1.68 6.09
CA THR A 103 12.41 -1.37 5.73
C THR A 103 12.13 -1.61 4.24
N LEU A 104 10.87 -1.87 3.87
CA LEU A 104 10.50 -2.14 2.47
C LEU A 104 10.83 -0.98 1.53
N ARG A 105 10.66 0.27 1.99
CA ARG A 105 10.95 1.47 1.19
C ARG A 105 12.44 1.67 0.98
N SER A 106 13.27 1.36 1.98
CA SER A 106 14.73 1.37 1.85
C SER A 106 15.21 0.29 0.87
N ALA A 107 14.58 -0.89 0.90
CA ALA A 107 14.98 -2.03 0.08
C ALA A 107 14.50 -1.96 -1.39
N HIS A 108 13.35 -1.33 -1.66
CA HIS A 108 12.67 -1.45 -2.95
C HIS A 108 12.22 -0.14 -3.60
N GLY A 109 12.27 0.99 -2.88
CA GLY A 109 11.96 2.30 -3.45
C GLY A 109 13.21 3.11 -3.79
N THR A 110 13.05 4.14 -4.62
CA THR A 110 14.14 4.99 -5.10
C THR A 110 14.07 6.42 -4.56
N ASP A 111 12.87 6.93 -4.32
CA ASP A 111 12.65 8.32 -3.88
C ASP A 111 11.30 8.48 -3.14
N ILE A 112 10.76 9.69 -3.10
CA ILE A 112 9.49 10.01 -2.41
C ILE A 112 8.24 9.63 -3.20
N GLU A 113 8.31 9.63 -4.53
CA GLU A 113 7.21 9.26 -5.42
C GLU A 113 7.24 7.74 -5.65
N ARG A 114 8.39 7.22 -6.09
CA ARG A 114 8.66 5.81 -6.36
C ARG A 114 9.19 5.11 -5.12
N ASN A 115 8.30 4.94 -4.14
CA ASN A 115 8.63 4.36 -2.85
C ASN A 115 8.05 2.94 -2.66
N ALA A 116 7.82 2.19 -3.73
CA ALA A 116 7.41 0.78 -3.77
C ALA A 116 6.04 0.40 -3.16
N ILE A 117 5.63 0.96 -2.03
CA ILE A 117 4.46 0.50 -1.28
C ILE A 117 3.70 1.65 -0.59
N HIS A 118 2.38 1.61 -0.72
CA HIS A 118 1.41 2.38 0.08
C HIS A 118 0.88 1.49 1.20
N GLY A 119 0.54 2.12 2.32
CA GLY A 119 -0.26 1.51 3.37
C GLY A 119 -1.06 2.57 4.10
N SER A 120 -2.25 2.18 4.57
CA SER A 120 -3.18 3.09 5.26
C SER A 120 -2.51 3.78 6.46
N ASP A 121 -2.94 4.99 6.80
CA ASP A 121 -2.34 5.81 7.85
C ASP A 121 -3.14 5.86 9.16
N SER A 122 -4.39 5.41 9.15
CA SER A 122 -5.23 5.24 10.33
C SER A 122 -6.20 4.05 10.15
N PRO A 123 -6.77 3.50 11.24
CA PRO A 123 -7.81 2.47 11.14
C PRO A 123 -9.05 2.91 10.35
N GLU A 124 -9.42 4.18 10.42
CA GLU A 124 -10.56 4.74 9.68
C GLU A 124 -10.27 4.78 8.17
N ASN A 125 -9.06 5.21 7.79
CA ASN A 125 -8.64 5.20 6.40
C ASN A 125 -8.45 3.77 5.89
N ALA A 126 -7.91 2.87 6.70
CA ALA A 126 -7.82 1.46 6.36
C ALA A 126 -9.17 0.84 6.01
N ALA A 127 -10.21 1.07 6.80
CA ALA A 127 -11.55 0.57 6.50
C ALA A 127 -12.09 1.11 5.16
N ARG A 128 -11.90 2.41 4.89
CA ARG A 128 -12.31 3.04 3.62
C ARG A 128 -11.53 2.50 2.43
N GLU A 129 -10.22 2.41 2.57
CA GLU A 129 -9.30 1.96 1.53
C GLU A 129 -9.51 0.48 1.18
N VAL A 130 -9.74 -0.38 2.18
CA VAL A 130 -10.10 -1.79 1.96
C VAL A 130 -11.44 -1.88 1.23
N ALA A 131 -12.48 -1.18 1.69
CA ALA A 131 -13.79 -1.19 1.05
C ALA A 131 -13.80 -0.60 -0.37
N PHE A 132 -12.86 0.32 -0.68
CA PHE A 132 -12.68 0.84 -2.03
C PHE A 132 -12.26 -0.26 -3.01
N PHE A 133 -11.41 -1.18 -2.55
CA PHE A 133 -10.87 -2.24 -3.41
C PHE A 133 -11.62 -3.56 -3.30
N PHE A 134 -12.10 -3.96 -2.14
CA PHE A 134 -12.66 -5.29 -1.90
C PHE A 134 -14.08 -5.21 -1.39
N SER A 135 -14.96 -6.05 -1.95
CA SER A 135 -16.21 -6.42 -1.32
C SER A 135 -15.97 -7.40 -0.17
N GLU A 136 -16.89 -7.47 0.80
CA GLU A 136 -16.76 -8.41 1.92
C GLU A 136 -16.65 -9.88 1.48
N ALA A 137 -17.23 -10.25 0.32
CA ALA A 137 -17.12 -11.60 -0.23
C ALA A 137 -15.72 -11.94 -0.79
N GLU A 138 -14.90 -10.93 -1.10
CA GLU A 138 -13.51 -11.11 -1.52
C GLU A 138 -12.55 -11.25 -0.34
N LEU A 139 -13.03 -11.08 0.90
CA LEU A 139 -12.23 -11.14 2.13
C LEU A 139 -12.46 -12.48 2.84
N VAL A 140 -11.54 -13.43 2.70
CA VAL A 140 -11.64 -14.80 3.25
C VAL A 140 -10.64 -15.09 4.34
#